data_AF-A0A9E3W236-F1
#
_entry.id   AF-A0A9E3W236-F1
#
_cell.length_a   1.000
_cell.length_b   1.000
_cell.length_c   1.000
_cell.angle_alpha   90.00
_cell.angle_beta   90.00
_cell.angle_gamma   90.00
#
_symmetry.space_group_name_H-M   'P 1'
#
loop_
_entity.id
_entity.type
_entity.pdbx_description
1 polymer ?
#
loop_
_entity_poly.entity_id
_entity_poly.type
_entity_poly.pdbx_seq_one_letter_code
_entity_poly.pdbx_strand_id
1 'polypeptide(L)'
;MTKIDYQENKKIIESFYTRLERQNDFEKDNEYLESAFKRINDIWIDNFNKIEKVKYLMIAEAPLWGKGEKYIYNPYTNNTQFFYRSDLEETLKIKIRNKKNFIQTCNKIGLLIIDISPFPLNTKDTKINYGKNQNGSKKLTK
;
A
#
# COMPACT_ATOMS: atom_id res chain seq x y z
N MET A 1 16.32 -12.49 4.00
CA MET A 1 15.69 -11.47 3.14
C MET A 1 16.28 -10.13 3.54
N THR A 2 16.84 -9.38 2.59
CA THR A 2 17.50 -8.08 2.86
C THR A 2 16.46 -7.09 3.35
N LYS A 3 16.75 -6.37 4.44
CA LYS A 3 15.86 -5.33 4.97
C LYS A 3 15.80 -4.22 3.91
N ILE A 4 14.62 -3.98 3.34
CA ILE A 4 14.44 -2.91 2.34
C ILE A 4 14.71 -1.58 3.05
N ASP A 5 15.67 -0.82 2.55
CA ASP A 5 16.12 0.44 3.15
C ASP A 5 15.22 1.61 2.74
N TYR A 6 14.85 2.44 3.71
CA TYR A 6 14.05 3.64 3.49
C TYR A 6 14.90 4.81 2.97
N GLN A 7 16.23 4.79 3.12
CA GLN A 7 17.07 5.95 2.82
C GLN A 7 16.97 6.46 1.37
N GLU A 8 16.87 5.56 0.39
CA GLU A 8 16.68 5.97 -1.01
C GLU A 8 15.32 6.64 -1.22
N ASN A 9 14.26 6.06 -0.64
CA ASN A 9 12.92 6.66 -0.65
C ASN A 9 12.90 8.02 0.05
N LYS A 10 13.59 8.15 1.19
CA LYS A 10 13.72 9.42 1.92
C LYS A 10 14.26 10.53 1.01
N LYS A 11 15.37 10.27 0.30
CA LYS A 11 16.00 11.24 -0.61
C LYS A 11 15.07 11.65 -1.75
N ILE A 12 14.36 10.70 -2.36
CA ILE A 12 13.43 11.00 -3.46
C ILE A 12 12.28 11.86 -2.95
N ILE A 13 11.67 11.50 -1.82
CA ILE A 13 10.56 12.26 -1.23
C ILE A 13 11.04 13.67 -0.85
N GLU A 14 12.18 13.80 -0.18
CA GLU A 14 12.75 15.09 0.22
C GLU A 14 12.96 16.03 -0.98
N SER A 15 13.35 15.48 -2.13
CA SER A 15 13.48 16.24 -3.37
C SER A 15 12.14 16.85 -3.83
N PHE A 16 11.01 16.17 -3.58
CA PHE A 16 9.68 16.72 -3.88
C PHE A 16 9.29 17.85 -2.94
N TYR A 17 9.57 17.71 -1.64
CA TYR A 17 9.33 18.79 -0.68
C TYR A 17 10.18 20.02 -1.02
N THR A 18 11.43 19.82 -1.44
CA THR A 18 12.32 20.89 -1.88
C THR A 18 11.76 21.60 -3.11
N ARG A 19 11.38 20.84 -4.15
CA ARG A 19 10.79 21.39 -5.38
C ARG A 19 9.49 22.17 -5.15
N LEU A 20 8.74 21.80 -4.11
CA LEU A 20 7.47 22.44 -3.76
C LEU A 20 7.61 23.54 -2.70
N GLU A 21 8.83 23.91 -2.30
CA GLU A 21 9.11 24.93 -1.27
C GLU A 21 8.44 24.58 0.07
N ARG A 22 8.56 23.32 0.48
CA ARG A 22 7.92 22.71 1.65
C ARG A 22 8.93 22.03 2.58
N GLN A 23 10.21 22.38 2.51
CA GLN A 23 11.28 21.73 3.28
C GLN A 23 10.98 21.66 4.78
N ASN A 24 10.40 22.72 5.33
CA ASN A 24 10.05 22.81 6.76
C ASN A 24 8.95 21.82 7.19
N ASP A 25 8.15 21.32 6.25
CA ASP A 25 7.10 20.32 6.52
C ASP A 25 7.67 18.88 6.48
N PHE A 26 8.84 18.66 5.87
CA PHE A 26 9.35 17.32 5.56
C PHE A 26 9.64 16.47 6.79
N GLU A 27 10.33 17.00 7.80
CA GLU A 27 10.76 16.18 8.95
C GLU A 27 9.57 15.53 9.67
N LYS A 28 8.50 16.31 9.87
CA LYS A 28 7.25 15.83 10.48
C LYS A 28 6.58 14.77 9.62
N ASP A 29 6.48 15.01 8.32
CA ASP A 29 5.82 14.08 7.40
C ASP A 29 6.67 12.81 7.21
N ASN A 30 8.00 12.92 7.32
CA ASN A 30 8.94 11.82 7.16
C ASN A 30 8.75 10.72 8.23
N GLU A 31 8.41 11.08 9.46
CA GLU A 31 8.07 10.08 10.50
C GLU A 31 6.91 9.17 10.06
N TYR A 32 5.86 9.78 9.51
CA TYR A 32 4.71 9.04 8.97
C TYR A 32 5.11 8.22 7.75
N LEU A 33 5.87 8.79 6.82
CA LEU A 33 6.26 8.13 5.57
C LEU A 33 7.17 6.93 5.81
N GLU A 34 8.13 7.04 6.73
CA GLU A 34 9.01 5.95 7.11
C GLU A 34 8.21 4.82 7.79
N SER A 35 7.29 5.18 8.69
CA SER A 35 6.41 4.22 9.36
C SER A 35 5.51 3.48 8.35
N ALA A 36 4.89 4.23 7.43
CA ALA A 36 4.07 3.69 6.36
C ALA A 36 4.87 2.74 5.47
N PHE A 37 6.08 3.15 5.05
CA PHE A 37 6.96 2.32 4.24
C PHE A 37 7.32 0.99 4.91
N LYS A 38 7.74 1.04 6.18
CA LYS A 38 8.06 -0.18 6.96
C LYS A 38 6.83 -1.08 7.06
N ARG A 39 5.66 -0.51 7.36
CA ARG A 39 4.43 -1.27 7.53
C ARG A 39 3.94 -1.92 6.22
N ILE A 40 4.04 -1.22 5.09
CA ILE A 40 3.75 -1.79 3.76
C ILE A 40 4.64 -3.01 3.50
N ASN A 41 5.95 -2.84 3.73
CA ASN A 41 6.91 -3.92 3.55
C ASN A 41 6.58 -5.12 4.45
N ASP A 42 6.36 -4.90 5.74
CA ASP A 42 6.01 -5.97 6.68
C ASP A 42 4.77 -6.74 6.21
N ILE A 43 3.72 -6.04 5.77
CA ILE A 43 2.48 -6.66 5.27
C ILE A 43 2.75 -7.55 4.05
N TRP A 44 3.55 -7.08 3.08
CA TRP A 44 3.87 -7.86 1.88
C TRP A 44 4.71 -9.09 2.23
N ILE A 45 5.72 -8.92 3.07
CA ILE A 45 6.65 -9.99 3.46
C ILE A 45 5.91 -11.04 4.30
N ASP A 46 5.09 -10.61 5.25
CA ASP A 46 4.25 -11.49 6.07
C ASP A 46 3.27 -12.29 5.23
N ASN A 47 2.72 -11.71 4.15
CA ASN A 47 1.85 -12.46 3.26
C ASN A 47 2.64 -13.39 2.34
N PHE A 48 3.74 -12.92 1.75
CA PHE A 48 4.63 -13.71 0.90
C PHE A 48 5.11 -14.98 1.62
N ASN A 49 5.52 -14.87 2.88
CA ASN A 49 5.98 -16.01 3.69
C ASN A 49 4.88 -17.03 4.00
N LYS A 50 3.60 -16.69 3.79
CA LYS A 50 2.46 -17.63 3.93
C LYS A 50 2.14 -18.36 2.62
N ILE A 51 2.84 -18.04 1.52
CA ILE A 51 2.67 -18.67 0.23
C ILE A 51 3.79 -19.68 0.03
N GLU A 52 3.45 -20.97 -0.04
CA GLU A 52 4.43 -22.05 -0.24
C GLU A 52 5.18 -21.90 -1.58
N LYS A 53 4.44 -21.58 -2.65
CA LYS A 53 4.99 -21.34 -3.99
C LYS A 53 4.15 -20.28 -4.71
N VAL A 54 4.78 -19.18 -5.09
CA VAL A 54 4.14 -18.17 -5.94
C VAL A 54 3.96 -18.74 -7.34
N LYS A 55 2.72 -18.80 -7.80
CA LYS A 55 2.31 -19.24 -9.14
C LYS A 55 1.79 -18.09 -9.99
N TYR A 56 1.18 -17.10 -9.34
CA TYR A 56 0.56 -15.95 -9.99
C TYR A 56 0.96 -14.68 -9.26
N LEU A 57 1.17 -13.60 -10.02
CA LEU A 57 1.46 -12.27 -9.51
C LEU A 57 0.45 -11.29 -10.08
N MET A 58 -0.24 -10.56 -9.20
CA MET A 58 -1.07 -9.42 -9.55
C MET A 58 -0.43 -8.16 -9.01
N ILE A 59 -0.26 -7.15 -9.86
CA ILE A 59 0.22 -5.82 -9.47
C ILE A 59 -0.95 -4.87 -9.70
N ALA A 60 -1.35 -4.15 -8.67
CA ALA A 60 -2.49 -3.24 -8.73
C ALA A 60 -2.19 -1.93 -8.02
N GLU A 61 -2.89 -0.86 -8.40
CA GLU A 61 -2.78 0.42 -7.70
C GLU A 61 -3.29 0.29 -6.26
N ALA A 62 -2.48 0.74 -5.31
CA ALA A 62 -2.84 0.70 -3.90
C ALA A 62 -3.94 1.72 -3.57
N PRO A 63 -4.87 1.39 -2.65
CA PRO A 63 -5.65 2.43 -2.02
C PRO A 63 -4.74 3.38 -1.23
N LEU A 64 -5.15 4.64 -1.09
CA LEU A 64 -4.38 5.65 -0.36
C LEU A 64 -4.02 5.16 1.05
N TRP A 65 -2.72 5.16 1.37
CA TRP A 65 -2.23 4.75 2.68
C TRP A 65 -2.78 5.66 3.77
N GLY A 66 -3.25 5.12 4.90
CA GLY A 66 -3.73 5.90 6.04
C GLY A 66 -4.54 5.07 7.04
N LYS A 67 -5.15 5.75 8.02
CA LYS A 67 -5.84 5.13 9.19
C LYS A 67 -6.88 4.07 8.86
N GLY A 68 -7.50 4.11 7.68
CA GLY A 68 -8.50 3.13 7.26
C GLY A 68 -7.91 1.79 6.82
N GLU A 69 -6.59 1.72 6.58
CA GLU A 69 -5.81 0.53 6.21
C GLU A 69 -6.51 -0.40 5.21
N LYS A 70 -7.07 0.16 4.13
CA LYS A 70 -7.94 -0.57 3.19
C LYS A 70 -7.19 -1.51 2.22
N TYR A 71 -5.92 -1.81 2.47
CA TYR A 71 -5.06 -2.63 1.61
C TYR A 71 -5.54 -4.07 1.50
N ILE A 72 -5.11 -4.78 0.46
CA ILE A 72 -5.54 -6.14 0.17
C ILE A 72 -5.32 -7.12 1.32
N TYR A 73 -4.22 -6.97 2.07
CA TYR A 73 -3.82 -7.88 3.13
C TYR A 73 -4.26 -7.48 4.54
N ASN A 74 -5.11 -6.45 4.68
CA ASN A 74 -5.79 -6.20 5.94
C ASN A 74 -7.10 -7.00 6.01
N PRO A 75 -7.22 -8.05 6.85
CA PRO A 75 -8.41 -8.90 6.91
C PRO A 75 -9.63 -8.20 7.55
N TYR A 76 -9.44 -7.06 8.21
CA TYR A 76 -10.48 -6.35 8.96
C TYR A 76 -11.18 -5.25 8.16
N THR A 77 -10.84 -5.11 6.88
CA THR A 77 -11.45 -4.13 5.97
C THR A 77 -12.21 -4.82 4.85
N ASN A 78 -12.97 -4.04 4.07
CA ASN A 78 -13.57 -4.55 2.84
C ASN A 78 -12.49 -4.89 1.79
N ASN A 79 -12.85 -5.67 0.78
CA ASN A 79 -11.98 -5.92 -0.37
C ASN A 79 -11.59 -4.60 -1.06
N THR A 80 -10.43 -4.63 -1.72
CA THR A 80 -9.98 -3.51 -2.56
C THR A 80 -10.87 -3.42 -3.79
N GLN A 81 -10.88 -2.25 -4.44
CA GLN A 81 -11.73 -2.00 -5.61
C GLN A 81 -11.27 -2.72 -6.87
N PHE A 82 -10.03 -3.20 -6.92
CA PHE A 82 -9.45 -3.82 -8.10
C PHE A 82 -9.55 -5.36 -8.08
N PHE A 83 -9.87 -5.98 -6.94
CA PHE A 83 -10.00 -7.43 -6.87
C PHE A 83 -10.99 -7.87 -5.79
N TYR A 84 -12.14 -8.34 -6.24
CA TYR A 84 -13.25 -8.72 -5.39
C TYR A 84 -13.22 -10.22 -5.09
N ARG A 85 -13.92 -10.58 -4.01
CA ARG A 85 -14.12 -11.99 -3.65
C ARG A 85 -14.85 -12.76 -4.73
N SER A 86 -15.85 -12.15 -5.35
CA SER A 86 -16.66 -12.73 -6.43
C SER A 86 -15.80 -13.24 -7.58
N ASP A 87 -14.75 -12.49 -7.95
CA ASP A 87 -13.86 -12.84 -9.06
C ASP A 87 -13.16 -14.18 -8.79
N LEU A 88 -12.72 -14.38 -7.54
CA LEU A 88 -12.06 -15.61 -7.11
C LEU A 88 -13.07 -16.75 -6.88
N GLU A 89 -14.25 -16.44 -6.36
CA GLU A 89 -15.36 -17.41 -6.20
C GLU A 89 -15.78 -17.99 -7.56
N GLU A 90 -15.93 -17.13 -8.57
CA GLU A 90 -16.33 -17.54 -9.92
C GLU A 90 -15.24 -18.38 -10.60
N THR A 91 -13.98 -17.99 -10.45
CA THR A 91 -12.83 -18.68 -11.06
C THR A 91 -12.62 -20.06 -10.44
N LEU A 92 -12.71 -20.17 -9.11
CA LEU A 92 -12.41 -21.41 -8.39
C LEU A 92 -13.65 -22.27 -8.10
N LYS A 93 -14.85 -21.77 -8.40
CA LYS A 93 -16.13 -22.40 -8.05
C LYS A 93 -16.24 -22.73 -6.56
N ILE A 94 -15.83 -21.80 -5.70
CA ILE A 94 -15.91 -21.89 -4.23
C ILE A 94 -16.66 -20.70 -3.64
N LYS A 95 -16.99 -20.76 -2.35
CA LYS A 95 -17.56 -19.63 -1.59
C LYS A 95 -16.55 -19.08 -0.59
N ILE A 96 -16.37 -17.77 -0.57
CA ILE A 96 -15.41 -17.02 0.24
C ILE A 96 -16.17 -16.06 1.17
N ARG A 97 -16.33 -16.46 2.43
CA ARG A 97 -17.20 -15.79 3.39
C ARG A 97 -16.76 -14.37 3.75
N ASN A 98 -15.46 -14.14 3.86
CA ASN A 98 -14.87 -12.88 4.32
C ASN A 98 -13.47 -12.66 3.73
N LYS A 99 -12.90 -11.48 4.00
CA LYS A 99 -11.58 -11.10 3.47
C LYS A 99 -10.43 -11.94 4.03
N LYS A 100 -10.52 -12.41 5.27
CA LYS A 100 -9.53 -13.36 5.81
C LYS A 100 -9.50 -14.65 4.99
N ASN A 101 -10.66 -15.24 4.69
CA ASN A 101 -10.73 -16.43 3.84
C ASN A 101 -10.26 -16.13 2.42
N PHE A 102 -10.55 -14.95 1.88
CA PHE A 102 -10.03 -14.53 0.59
C PHE A 102 -8.51 -14.53 0.53
N ILE A 103 -7.83 -13.90 1.51
CA ILE A 103 -6.37 -13.86 1.60
C ILE A 103 -5.80 -15.28 1.73
N GLN A 104 -6.41 -16.11 2.58
CA GLN A 104 -6.01 -17.52 2.76
C GLN A 104 -6.15 -18.33 1.47
N THR A 105 -7.24 -18.14 0.71
CA THR A 105 -7.43 -18.78 -0.59
C THR A 105 -6.36 -18.34 -1.57
N CYS A 106 -6.10 -17.02 -1.68
CA CYS A 106 -5.03 -16.50 -2.54
C CYS A 106 -3.68 -17.15 -2.20
N ASN A 107 -3.35 -17.23 -0.91
CA ASN A 107 -2.10 -17.84 -0.47
C ASN A 107 -2.02 -19.33 -0.82
N LYS A 108 -3.13 -20.07 -0.62
CA LYS A 108 -3.21 -21.50 -0.95
C LYS A 108 -3.03 -21.79 -2.44
N ILE A 109 -3.57 -20.95 -3.31
CA ILE A 109 -3.42 -21.13 -4.77
C ILE A 109 -2.09 -20.59 -5.29
N GLY A 110 -1.31 -19.88 -4.47
CA GLY A 110 -0.06 -19.26 -4.89
C GLY A 110 -0.21 -17.91 -5.59
N LEU A 111 -1.29 -17.17 -5.31
CA LEU A 111 -1.51 -15.82 -5.85
C LEU A 111 -0.96 -14.76 -4.89
N LEU A 112 0.10 -14.08 -5.33
CA LEU A 112 0.65 -12.90 -4.67
C LEU A 112 0.05 -11.63 -5.30
N ILE A 113 -0.41 -10.69 -4.48
CA ILE A 113 -1.00 -9.43 -4.89
C ILE A 113 -0.15 -8.31 -4.28
N ILE A 114 0.35 -7.40 -5.12
CA ILE A 114 1.17 -6.28 -4.68
C ILE A 114 0.43 -4.98 -4.99
N ASP A 115 -0.04 -4.33 -3.94
CA ASP A 115 -0.70 -3.01 -3.98
C ASP A 115 0.36 -1.92 -4.10
N ILE A 116 0.73 -1.50 -5.32
CA ILE A 116 1.77 -0.50 -5.53
C ILE A 116 1.23 0.93 -5.40
N SER A 117 1.95 1.75 -4.63
CA SER A 117 1.86 3.22 -4.71
C SER A 117 3.28 3.77 -4.81
N PRO A 118 3.51 4.89 -5.51
CA PRO A 118 4.86 5.46 -5.59
C PRO A 118 5.39 5.83 -4.20
N PHE A 119 4.54 6.47 -3.38
CA PHE A 119 4.80 6.87 -1.99
C PHE A 119 3.46 7.03 -1.25
N PRO A 120 3.39 6.82 0.07
CA PRO A 120 2.16 6.90 0.86
C PRO A 120 1.71 8.36 1.15
N LEU A 121 1.63 9.22 0.14
CA LEU A 121 1.32 10.66 0.29
C LEU A 121 -0.18 10.92 0.53
N ASN A 122 -0.64 10.73 1.76
CA ASN A 122 -2.02 10.97 2.17
C ASN A 122 -2.31 12.46 2.39
N THR A 123 -3.41 12.96 1.82
CA THR A 123 -3.83 14.38 1.94
C THR A 123 -4.09 14.85 3.38
N LYS A 124 -4.33 13.93 4.31
CA LYS A 124 -4.56 14.22 5.73
C LYS A 124 -3.27 14.21 6.56
N ASP A 125 -2.32 13.36 6.18
CA ASP A 125 -1.11 13.07 6.97
C ASP A 125 0.13 13.78 6.42
N THR A 126 0.11 14.21 5.15
CA THR A 126 1.27 14.81 4.47
C THR A 126 0.94 16.14 3.78
N LYS A 127 1.93 17.02 3.70
CA LYS A 127 1.86 18.37 3.11
C LYS A 127 2.14 18.38 1.61
N ILE A 128 2.48 17.23 1.03
CA ILE A 128 2.44 16.99 -0.42
C ILE A 128 1.54 15.79 -0.71
N ASN A 129 0.84 15.75 -1.85
CA ASN A 129 -0.06 14.64 -2.19
C ASN A 129 -0.30 14.47 -3.70
N TYR A 130 -1.00 13.42 -4.12
CA TYR A 130 -1.33 13.17 -5.54
C TYR A 130 -2.66 13.80 -6.01
N GLY A 131 -3.51 14.24 -5.09
CA GLY A 131 -4.91 14.58 -5.31
C GLY A 131 -5.25 16.04 -5.05
N LYS A 132 -6.34 16.27 -4.31
CA LYS A 132 -6.81 17.62 -3.96
C LYS A 132 -6.06 18.15 -2.73
N ASN A 133 -5.80 19.45 -2.72
CA ASN A 133 -5.22 20.14 -1.57
C ASN A 133 -6.17 20.06 -0.36
N GLN A 134 -5.77 19.36 0.68
CA GLN A 134 -6.41 19.34 2.01
C GLN A 134 -5.37 19.70 3.07
N ASN A 135 -5.78 20.25 4.21
CA ASN A 135 -4.86 20.59 5.31
C ASN A 135 -3.65 21.47 4.89
N GLY A 136 -3.83 22.32 3.86
CA GLY A 136 -2.76 23.18 3.33
C GLY A 136 -1.69 22.45 2.51
N SER A 137 -1.93 21.20 2.10
CA SER A 137 -1.00 20.42 1.27
C SER A 137 -0.93 20.93 -0.17
N LYS A 138 0.22 20.73 -0.83
CA LYS A 138 0.44 21.00 -2.25
C LYS A 138 0.34 19.70 -3.06
N LYS A 139 -0.39 19.71 -4.16
CA LYS A 139 -0.41 18.60 -5.11
C LYS A 139 0.94 18.47 -5.82
N LEU A 140 1.41 17.24 -6.02
CA LEU A 140 2.47 16.92 -6.95
C LEU A 140 1.99 17.22 -8.38
N THR A 141 2.59 18.24 -9.00
CA THR A 141 2.43 18.53 -10.42
C THR A 141 3.42 17.70 -11.21
N LYS A 142 3.01 17.28 -12.42
CA LYS A 142 3.91 16.62 -13.38
C LYS A 142 5.04 17.56 -13.79
#